data_AF-A0A382SPW2-F1
#
_entry.id   AF-A0A382SPW2-F1
#
_cell.length_a   1.000
_cell.length_b   1.000
_cell.length_c   1.000
_cell.angle_alpha   90.00
_cell.angle_beta   90.00
_cell.angle_gamma   90.00
#
_symmetry.space_group_name_H-M   'P 1'
#
loop_
_entity.id
_entity.type
_entity.pdbx_description
1 polymer ?
#
loop_
_entity_poly.entity_id
_entity_poly.type
_entity_poly.pdbx_seq_one_letter_code
_entity_poly.pdbx_strand_id
1 'polypeptide(L)'
;FFNRFDHDVSSNERKIHKAHKDLREFKEDNQLEREPYIRHWWHLYLGIFLIVGLIAGEAWFNSTLFADVMRGGSTAAYGLTIGISMINVGMSFIVGRLVIPNLWHSAEIKVKRWTRRIFAFFGTAGYVLFIAYVNLSAGVFRGKAVAQTKTATGFDTADSEAYEGVFWPFTEESLAFLDFESQLFIGLGFLFAVISILDGIFFDDRYPGYGHKGRTLHEAEEKIETLIRRFKREFKSFFIKVGLKADFDEEQRRISLANWRTIQDSLQMTEARYARLLDSVEKASRHALEQYKAINKKNRTTGAPQYWF
;
A
#
# COMPACT_ATOMS: atom_id res chain seq x y z
N PHE A 1 11.71 -20.70 -14.62
CA PHE A 1 11.48 -19.24 -14.64
C PHE A 1 10.20 -18.91 -15.39
N PHE A 2 10.13 -19.15 -16.71
CA PHE A 2 8.93 -18.86 -17.52
C PHE A 2 7.65 -19.56 -17.06
N ASN A 3 7.69 -20.85 -16.69
CA ASN A 3 6.49 -21.55 -16.20
C ASN A 3 5.89 -20.93 -14.92
N ARG A 4 6.74 -20.36 -14.05
CA ARG A 4 6.26 -19.67 -12.84
C ARG A 4 5.62 -18.33 -13.20
N PHE A 5 6.25 -17.57 -14.10
CA PHE A 5 5.71 -16.30 -14.57
C PHE A 5 4.36 -16.50 -15.27
N ASP A 6 4.27 -17.49 -16.16
CA ASP A 6 3.04 -17.84 -16.86
C ASP A 6 1.91 -18.20 -15.87
N HIS A 7 2.22 -19.06 -14.89
CA HIS A 7 1.28 -19.38 -13.82
C HIS A 7 0.82 -18.14 -13.03
N ASP A 8 1.76 -17.25 -12.66
CA ASP A 8 1.46 -16.04 -11.90
C ASP A 8 0.61 -15.06 -12.73
N VAL A 9 0.90 -14.89 -14.03
CA VAL A 9 0.10 -14.09 -14.96
C VAL A 9 -1.31 -14.66 -15.07
N SER A 10 -1.46 -15.95 -15.42
CA SER A 10 -2.77 -16.58 -15.57
C SER A 10 -3.57 -16.58 -14.25
N SER A 11 -2.90 -16.64 -13.10
CA SER A 11 -3.58 -16.50 -11.80
C SER A 11 -4.11 -15.07 -11.58
N ASN A 12 -3.35 -14.04 -11.96
CA ASN A 12 -3.80 -12.65 -11.82
C ASN A 12 -4.85 -12.27 -12.86
N GLU A 13 -4.75 -12.76 -14.09
CA GLU A 13 -5.79 -12.61 -15.11
C GLU A 13 -7.12 -13.21 -14.65
N ARG A 14 -7.10 -14.40 -14.03
CA ARG A 14 -8.29 -14.99 -13.42
C ARG A 14 -8.90 -14.10 -12.31
N LYS A 15 -8.06 -13.46 -11.50
CA LYS A 15 -8.51 -12.51 -10.46
C LYS A 15 -9.13 -11.25 -11.08
N ILE A 16 -8.52 -10.69 -12.12
CA ILE A 16 -9.06 -9.54 -12.86
C ILE A 16 -10.40 -9.91 -13.48
N HIS A 17 -10.48 -11.05 -14.18
CA HIS A 17 -11.71 -11.49 -14.83
C HIS A 17 -12.83 -11.69 -13.79
N LYS A 18 -12.52 -12.29 -12.65
CA LYS A 18 -13.47 -12.42 -11.53
C LYS A 18 -13.90 -11.06 -10.98
N ALA A 19 -12.96 -10.16 -10.69
CA ALA A 19 -13.27 -8.83 -10.14
C ALA A 19 -14.08 -7.98 -11.12
N HIS A 20 -13.78 -8.07 -12.42
CA HIS A 20 -14.50 -7.39 -13.48
C HIS A 20 -15.91 -7.96 -13.66
N LYS A 21 -16.07 -9.28 -13.60
CA LYS A 21 -17.38 -9.94 -13.60
C LYS A 21 -18.21 -9.52 -12.39
N ASP A 22 -17.64 -9.59 -11.18
CA ASP A 22 -18.27 -9.14 -9.93
C ASP A 22 -18.72 -7.67 -10.00
N LEU A 23 -17.89 -6.79 -10.58
CA LEU A 23 -18.22 -5.37 -10.77
C LEU A 23 -19.36 -5.19 -11.76
N ARG A 24 -19.33 -5.94 -12.88
CA ARG A 24 -20.37 -5.88 -13.91
C ARG A 24 -21.71 -6.39 -13.40
N GLU A 25 -21.73 -7.55 -12.74
CA GLU A 25 -22.92 -8.09 -12.08
C GLU A 25 -23.45 -7.09 -11.05
N PHE A 26 -22.58 -6.47 -10.25
CA PHE A 26 -23.01 -5.42 -9.34
C PHE A 26 -23.63 -4.21 -10.06
N LYS A 27 -23.10 -3.78 -11.21
CA LYS A 27 -23.68 -2.68 -12.00
C LYS A 27 -25.06 -3.05 -12.55
N GLU A 28 -25.19 -4.25 -13.10
CA GLU A 28 -26.43 -4.80 -13.67
C GLU A 28 -27.51 -4.94 -12.57
N ASP A 29 -27.18 -5.60 -11.47
CA ASP A 29 -28.05 -5.81 -10.29
C ASP A 29 -28.53 -4.49 -9.68
N ASN A 30 -27.80 -3.40 -9.86
CA ASN A 30 -28.07 -2.12 -9.22
C ASN A 30 -28.44 -0.98 -10.18
N GLN A 31 -28.55 -1.29 -11.48
CA GLN A 31 -28.88 -0.35 -12.55
C GLN A 31 -27.94 0.87 -12.56
N LEU A 32 -26.64 0.63 -12.40
CA LEU A 32 -25.60 1.66 -12.34
C LEU A 32 -24.87 1.79 -13.68
N GLU A 33 -24.97 2.95 -14.31
CA GLU A 33 -24.27 3.24 -15.57
C GLU A 33 -22.85 3.81 -15.34
N ARG A 34 -22.68 4.60 -14.28
CA ARG A 34 -21.39 5.25 -13.94
C ARG A 34 -20.35 4.25 -13.42
N GLU A 35 -19.07 4.59 -13.54
CA GLU A 35 -17.97 3.86 -12.88
C GLU A 35 -17.93 4.11 -11.35
N PRO A 36 -17.36 3.17 -10.57
CA PRO A 36 -17.22 3.34 -9.13
C PRO A 36 -16.19 4.43 -8.81
N TYR A 37 -16.46 5.22 -7.79
CA TYR A 37 -15.47 6.15 -7.25
C TYR A 37 -14.41 5.35 -6.49
N ILE A 38 -13.20 5.30 -7.06
CA ILE A 38 -12.04 4.67 -6.44
C ILE A 38 -11.34 5.73 -5.58
N ARG A 39 -11.62 5.68 -4.28
CA ARG A 39 -11.00 6.60 -3.33
C ARG A 39 -9.48 6.38 -3.25
N HIS A 40 -8.72 7.42 -3.55
CA HIS A 40 -7.27 7.45 -3.33
C HIS A 40 -6.93 7.48 -1.83
N TRP A 41 -5.79 6.91 -1.44
CA TRP A 41 -5.38 6.77 -0.04
C TRP A 41 -5.30 8.12 0.70
N TRP A 42 -4.93 9.21 0.02
CA TRP A 42 -4.91 10.55 0.61
C TRP A 42 -6.30 11.04 1.05
N HIS A 43 -7.35 10.75 0.29
CA HIS A 43 -8.72 11.13 0.65
C HIS A 43 -9.24 10.37 1.88
N LEU A 44 -8.75 9.15 2.14
CA LEU A 44 -9.05 8.44 3.39
C LEU A 44 -8.50 9.21 4.60
N TYR A 45 -7.23 9.64 4.54
CA TYR A 45 -6.61 10.40 5.63
C TYR A 45 -7.29 11.76 5.82
N LEU A 46 -7.63 12.44 4.72
CA LEU A 46 -8.35 13.70 4.77
C LEU A 46 -9.72 13.55 5.46
N GLY A 47 -10.48 12.51 5.12
CA GLY A 47 -11.78 12.27 5.75
C GLY A 47 -11.66 11.94 7.25
N ILE A 48 -10.69 11.12 7.65
CA ILE A 48 -10.44 10.85 9.08
C ILE A 48 -10.06 12.14 9.81
N PHE A 49 -9.18 12.94 9.21
CA PHE A 49 -8.76 14.22 9.79
C PHE A 49 -9.93 15.20 9.90
N LEU A 50 -10.82 15.24 8.91
CA LEU A 50 -12.01 16.08 8.93
C LEU A 50 -12.94 15.70 10.09
N ILE A 51 -13.23 14.41 10.30
CA ILE A 51 -14.06 13.95 11.42
C ILE A 51 -13.43 14.32 12.76
N VAL A 52 -12.12 14.08 12.93
CA VAL A 52 -11.39 14.45 14.16
C VAL A 52 -11.44 15.97 14.37
N GLY A 53 -11.26 16.75 13.31
CA GLY A 53 -11.36 18.20 13.33
C GLY A 53 -12.77 18.68 13.70
N LEU A 54 -13.82 18.03 13.20
CA LEU A 54 -15.20 18.33 13.56
C LEU A 54 -15.48 18.03 15.03
N ILE A 55 -15.04 16.87 15.55
CA ILE A 55 -15.18 16.53 16.98
C ILE A 55 -14.45 17.54 17.84
N ALA A 56 -13.19 17.85 17.51
CA ALA A 56 -12.39 18.81 18.27
C ALA A 56 -12.97 20.23 18.20
N GLY A 57 -13.45 20.64 17.04
CA GLY A 57 -14.08 21.94 16.81
C GLY A 57 -15.38 22.09 17.58
N GLU A 58 -16.28 21.12 17.48
CA GLU A 58 -17.52 21.11 18.25
C GLU A 58 -17.24 21.11 19.76
N ALA A 59 -16.34 20.23 20.22
CA ALA A 59 -15.97 20.16 21.64
C ALA A 59 -15.37 21.47 22.14
N TRP A 60 -14.59 22.17 21.31
CA TRP A 60 -14.01 23.47 21.63
C TRP A 60 -15.10 24.55 21.77
N PHE A 61 -15.97 24.71 20.78
CA PHE A 61 -17.09 25.66 20.87
C PHE A 61 -18.03 25.35 22.03
N ASN A 62 -18.33 24.07 22.24
CA ASN A 62 -19.18 23.63 23.34
C ASN A 62 -18.50 23.87 24.70
N SER A 63 -17.19 23.69 24.79
CA SER A 63 -16.44 23.90 26.03
C SER A 63 -16.42 25.35 26.44
N THR A 64 -16.41 26.32 25.51
CA THR A 64 -16.47 27.74 25.88
C THR A 64 -17.81 28.08 26.53
N LEU A 65 -18.89 27.45 26.08
CA LEU A 65 -20.24 27.63 26.64
C LEU A 65 -20.42 26.95 28.02
N PHE A 66 -19.57 25.98 28.36
CA PHE A 66 -19.60 25.27 29.65
C PHE A 66 -18.52 25.75 30.64
N ALA A 67 -17.50 26.48 30.19
CA ALA A 67 -16.34 26.85 30.99
C ALA A 67 -16.71 27.66 32.24
N ASP A 68 -17.66 28.58 32.11
CA ASP A 68 -18.11 29.47 33.19
C ASP A 68 -19.05 28.77 34.18
N VAL A 69 -19.54 27.58 33.83
CA VAL A 69 -20.55 26.84 34.59
C VAL A 69 -19.91 25.72 35.41
N MET A 70 -18.83 25.12 34.92
CA MET A 70 -18.15 23.97 35.53
C MET A 70 -17.19 24.37 36.66
N ARG A 71 -17.24 23.69 37.82
CA ARG A 71 -16.27 23.90 38.92
C ARG A 71 -14.81 23.73 38.49
N GLY A 72 -14.53 22.79 37.59
CA GLY A 72 -13.19 22.54 37.05
C GLY A 72 -12.78 23.46 35.89
N GLY A 73 -13.56 24.50 35.61
CA GLY A 73 -13.31 25.46 34.54
C GLY A 73 -13.27 24.82 33.14
N SER A 74 -12.49 25.42 32.25
CA SER A 74 -12.40 25.02 30.83
C SER A 74 -11.90 23.59 30.63
N THR A 75 -11.02 23.07 31.48
CA THR A 75 -10.49 21.70 31.35
C THR A 75 -11.58 20.65 31.61
N ALA A 76 -12.39 20.84 32.66
CA ALA A 76 -13.51 19.94 32.94
C ALA A 76 -14.62 20.06 31.89
N ALA A 77 -14.91 21.29 31.43
CA ALA A 77 -15.85 21.53 30.35
C ALA A 77 -15.44 20.80 29.06
N TYR A 78 -14.17 20.87 28.67
CA TYR A 78 -13.67 20.23 27.46
C TYR A 78 -13.77 18.69 27.52
N GLY A 79 -13.49 18.10 28.68
CA GLY A 79 -13.63 16.65 28.86
C GLY A 79 -15.06 16.16 28.66
N LEU A 80 -16.05 16.89 29.19
CA LEU A 80 -17.46 16.59 29.00
C LEU A 80 -17.90 16.78 27.55
N THR A 81 -17.52 17.91 26.93
CA THR A 81 -18.00 18.27 25.60
C THR A 81 -17.38 17.41 24.50
N ILE A 82 -16.16 16.89 24.68
CA ILE A 82 -15.62 15.84 23.80
C ILE A 82 -16.55 14.64 23.72
N GLY A 83 -17.07 14.16 24.86
CA GLY A 83 -17.97 13.01 24.90
C GLY A 83 -19.26 13.27 24.13
N ILE A 84 -19.84 14.47 24.31
CA ILE A 84 -21.04 14.89 23.58
C ILE A 84 -20.74 15.00 22.08
N SER A 85 -19.64 15.63 21.69
CA SER A 85 -19.24 15.78 20.28
C SER A 85 -18.90 14.46 19.60
N MET A 86 -18.34 13.48 20.32
CA MET A 86 -18.14 12.12 19.78
C MET A 86 -19.47 11.44 19.45
N ILE A 87 -20.47 11.58 20.32
CA ILE A 87 -21.82 11.04 20.04
C ILE A 87 -22.42 11.81 18.87
N ASN A 88 -22.34 13.15 18.88
CA ASN A 88 -22.96 13.99 17.87
C ASN A 88 -22.34 13.81 16.47
N VAL A 89 -21.05 14.13 16.31
CA VAL A 89 -20.32 13.98 15.04
C VAL A 89 -20.12 12.50 14.69
N GLY A 90 -19.72 11.66 15.65
CA GLY A 90 -19.42 10.27 15.36
C GLY A 90 -20.64 9.49 14.87
N MET A 91 -21.79 9.61 15.54
CA MET A 91 -23.02 8.95 15.08
C MET A 91 -23.55 9.58 13.79
N SER A 92 -23.47 10.91 13.63
CA SER A 92 -23.82 11.60 12.39
C SER A 92 -23.07 11.03 11.19
N PHE A 93 -21.76 10.88 11.32
CA PHE A 93 -20.92 10.30 10.29
C PHE A 93 -21.31 8.85 9.99
N ILE A 94 -21.51 8.03 11.02
CA ILE A 94 -21.90 6.62 10.86
C ILE A 94 -23.24 6.50 10.12
N VAL A 95 -24.23 7.30 10.48
CA VAL A 95 -25.55 7.32 9.83
C VAL A 95 -25.44 7.84 8.40
N GLY A 96 -24.68 8.90 8.17
CA GLY A 96 -24.35 9.42 6.84
C GLY A 96 -23.66 8.39 5.95
N ARG A 97 -22.83 7.52 6.52
CA ARG A 97 -22.06 6.52 5.78
C ARG A 97 -22.80 5.20 5.56
N LEU A 98 -23.56 4.73 6.55
CA LEU A 98 -24.12 3.37 6.57
C LEU A 98 -25.64 3.31 6.44
N VAL A 99 -26.37 4.37 6.79
CA VAL A 99 -27.84 4.35 6.81
C VAL A 99 -28.41 5.12 5.62
N ILE A 100 -28.11 6.42 5.53
CA ILE A 100 -28.68 7.33 4.51
C ILE A 100 -28.39 6.86 3.07
N PRO A 101 -27.19 6.36 2.72
CA PRO A 101 -26.91 5.89 1.37
C PRO A 101 -27.82 4.76 0.89
N ASN A 102 -28.35 3.95 1.82
CA ASN A 102 -29.28 2.86 1.48
C ASN A 102 -30.66 3.37 1.03
N LEU A 103 -30.99 4.64 1.22
CA LEU A 103 -32.22 5.26 0.67
C LEU A 103 -32.20 5.31 -0.87
N TRP A 104 -31.02 5.49 -1.46
CA TRP A 104 -30.84 5.57 -2.92
C TRP A 104 -30.53 4.22 -3.58
N HIS A 105 -30.64 3.12 -2.82
CA HIS A 105 -30.34 1.79 -3.34
C HIS A 105 -31.36 1.38 -4.41
N SER A 106 -30.87 0.97 -5.58
CA SER A 106 -31.67 0.54 -6.75
C SER A 106 -31.44 -0.94 -7.07
N ALA A 107 -31.56 -1.82 -6.08
CA ALA A 107 -31.39 -3.27 -6.28
C ALA A 107 -32.45 -3.83 -7.25
N GLU A 108 -32.10 -4.70 -8.18
CA GLU A 108 -33.00 -5.31 -9.17
C GLU A 108 -34.14 -6.08 -8.49
N ILE A 109 -33.81 -6.84 -7.44
CA ILE A 109 -34.79 -7.60 -6.64
C ILE A 109 -35.65 -6.63 -5.83
N LYS A 110 -36.92 -6.46 -6.25
CA LYS A 110 -37.90 -5.54 -5.63
C LYS A 110 -37.98 -5.68 -4.11
N VAL A 111 -38.05 -6.90 -3.57
CA VAL A 111 -38.17 -7.13 -2.12
C VAL A 111 -36.93 -6.64 -1.35
N LYS A 112 -35.72 -6.93 -1.85
CA LYS A 112 -34.46 -6.46 -1.24
C LYS A 112 -34.32 -4.93 -1.32
N ARG A 113 -34.80 -4.33 -2.42
CA ARG A 113 -34.85 -2.87 -2.60
C ARG A 113 -35.74 -2.21 -1.55
N TRP A 114 -36.99 -2.66 -1.43
CA TRP A 114 -37.97 -2.05 -0.53
C TRP A 114 -37.59 -2.23 0.95
N THR A 115 -37.17 -3.42 1.36
CA THR A 115 -36.72 -3.67 2.73
C THR A 115 -35.56 -2.76 3.13
N ARG A 116 -34.49 -2.67 2.33
CA ARG A 116 -33.36 -1.77 2.61
C ARG A 116 -33.76 -0.31 2.69
N ARG A 117 -34.61 0.17 1.78
CA ARG A 117 -35.10 1.56 1.80
C ARG A 117 -35.97 1.86 3.03
N ILE A 118 -36.84 0.93 3.43
CA ILE A 118 -37.68 1.07 4.62
C ILE A 118 -36.83 1.13 5.89
N PHE A 119 -35.87 0.22 6.05
CA PHE A 119 -34.94 0.25 7.17
C PHE A 119 -34.10 1.53 7.19
N ALA A 120 -33.62 1.98 6.04
CA ALA A 120 -32.89 3.23 5.93
C ALA A 120 -33.77 4.45 6.26
N PHE A 121 -35.05 4.44 5.87
CA PHE A 121 -36.00 5.49 6.18
C PHE A 121 -36.27 5.58 7.68
N PHE A 122 -36.66 4.47 8.32
CA PHE A 122 -36.88 4.44 9.76
C PHE A 122 -35.59 4.70 10.55
N GLY A 123 -34.44 4.22 10.07
CA GLY A 123 -33.14 4.53 10.65
C GLY A 123 -32.80 6.01 10.57
N THR A 124 -33.06 6.67 9.44
CA THR A 124 -32.84 8.12 9.27
C THR A 124 -33.81 8.92 10.12
N ALA A 125 -35.10 8.57 10.13
CA ALA A 125 -36.12 9.24 10.94
C ALA A 125 -35.83 9.09 12.45
N GLY A 126 -35.51 7.87 12.89
CA GLY A 126 -35.11 7.59 14.26
C GLY A 126 -33.84 8.35 14.64
N TYR A 127 -32.89 8.49 13.72
CA TYR A 127 -31.69 9.29 13.94
C TYR A 127 -31.98 10.79 14.09
N VAL A 128 -32.86 11.36 13.26
CA VAL A 128 -33.26 12.77 13.39
C VAL A 128 -33.90 13.04 14.75
N LEU A 129 -34.74 12.13 15.23
CA LEU A 129 -35.32 12.23 16.58
C LEU A 129 -34.24 12.08 17.67
N PHE A 130 -33.33 11.14 17.50
CA PHE A 130 -32.22 10.90 18.43
C PHE A 130 -31.30 12.12 18.56
N ILE A 131 -30.88 12.72 17.44
CA ILE A 131 -29.97 13.86 17.46
C ILE A 131 -30.65 15.13 17.99
N ALA A 132 -31.96 15.28 17.74
CA ALA A 132 -32.74 16.34 18.36
C ALA A 132 -32.84 16.14 19.87
N TYR A 133 -33.11 14.91 20.32
CA TYR A 133 -33.14 14.55 21.73
C TYR A 133 -31.79 14.81 22.42
N VAL A 134 -30.67 14.35 21.86
CA VAL A 134 -29.34 14.50 22.48
C VAL A 134 -28.96 15.98 22.59
N ASN A 135 -29.11 16.76 21.52
CA ASN A 135 -28.77 18.18 21.55
C ASN A 135 -29.67 18.95 22.52
N LEU A 136 -30.98 18.70 22.50
CA LEU A 136 -31.91 19.37 23.41
C LEU A 136 -31.64 18.99 24.87
N SER A 137 -31.37 17.72 25.16
CA SER A 137 -31.01 17.25 26.51
C SER A 137 -29.75 17.93 27.01
N ALA A 138 -28.72 18.03 26.16
CA ALA A 138 -27.47 18.69 26.50
C ALA A 138 -27.64 20.22 26.69
N GLY A 139 -28.50 20.85 25.90
CA GLY A 139 -28.87 22.26 26.08
C GLY A 139 -29.62 22.53 27.38
N VAL A 140 -30.62 21.70 27.73
CA VAL A 140 -31.34 21.78 29.01
C VAL A 140 -30.39 21.57 30.18
N PHE A 141 -29.50 20.58 30.08
CA PHE A 141 -28.47 20.31 31.07
C PHE A 141 -27.58 21.54 31.30
N ARG A 142 -27.12 22.20 30.22
CA ARG A 142 -26.35 23.46 30.34
C ARG A 142 -27.16 24.53 31.08
N GLY A 143 -28.39 24.78 30.66
CA GLY A 143 -29.26 25.80 31.26
C GLY A 143 -29.49 25.58 32.76
N LYS A 144 -29.69 24.32 33.18
CA LYS A 144 -29.81 23.96 34.59
C LYS A 144 -28.50 24.13 35.36
N ALA A 145 -27.38 23.75 34.76
CA ALA A 145 -26.07 23.96 35.38
C ALA A 145 -25.79 25.46 35.61
N VAL A 146 -26.19 26.34 34.69
CA VAL A 146 -26.12 27.81 34.87
C VAL A 146 -26.97 28.27 36.06
N ALA A 147 -28.20 27.76 36.17
CA ALA A 147 -29.09 28.11 37.28
C ALA A 147 -28.50 27.68 38.65
N GLN A 148 -27.86 26.51 38.71
CA GLN A 148 -27.20 26.02 39.92
C GLN A 148 -25.93 26.83 40.28
N THR A 149 -25.17 27.31 39.29
CA THR A 149 -24.01 28.19 39.53
C THR A 149 -24.43 29.57 40.07
N LYS A 150 -25.69 30.00 39.92
CA LYS A 150 -26.19 31.22 40.58
C LYS A 150 -26.41 31.04 42.08
N THR A 151 -26.58 29.80 42.55
CA THR A 151 -26.85 29.48 43.96
C THR A 151 -25.66 28.82 44.68
N ALA A 152 -24.67 28.30 43.94
CA ALA A 152 -23.47 27.64 44.46
C ALA A 152 -22.19 28.11 43.74
N THR A 153 -20.99 27.78 44.23
CA THR A 153 -19.69 28.18 43.66
C THR A 153 -19.29 27.39 42.39
N GLY A 154 -20.26 27.06 41.53
CA GLY A 154 -20.09 26.26 40.31
C GLY A 154 -20.79 24.89 40.38
N PHE A 155 -21.01 24.31 39.20
CA PHE A 155 -21.68 23.02 39.03
C PHE A 155 -20.75 21.82 39.28
N ASP A 156 -21.24 20.83 40.02
CA ASP A 156 -20.60 19.53 40.24
C ASP A 156 -21.38 18.43 39.54
N THR A 157 -20.71 17.64 38.69
CA THR A 157 -21.30 16.49 38.01
C THR A 157 -21.76 15.37 38.97
N ALA A 158 -21.44 15.46 40.26
CA ALA A 158 -21.96 14.56 41.29
C ALA A 158 -23.33 14.99 41.86
N ASP A 159 -23.79 16.23 41.62
CA ASP A 159 -25.07 16.72 42.13
C ASP A 159 -26.24 16.29 41.24
N SER A 160 -27.26 15.67 41.85
CA SER A 160 -28.39 15.05 41.12
C SER A 160 -29.38 16.06 40.52
N GLU A 161 -29.44 17.29 41.02
CA GLU A 161 -30.46 18.29 40.63
C GLU A 161 -30.30 18.79 39.18
N ALA A 162 -29.06 18.91 38.67
CA ALA A 162 -28.85 19.32 37.28
C ALA A 162 -29.25 18.24 36.26
N TYR A 163 -29.36 16.99 36.69
CA TYR A 163 -29.79 15.88 35.84
C TYR A 163 -31.32 15.74 35.77
N GLU A 164 -32.05 16.41 36.66
CA GLU A 164 -33.51 16.41 36.66
C GLU A 164 -34.02 17.00 35.34
N GLY A 165 -34.96 16.35 34.66
CA GLY A 165 -35.50 16.81 33.37
C GLY A 165 -34.57 16.64 32.15
N VAL A 166 -33.27 16.35 32.34
CA VAL A 166 -32.33 16.11 31.22
C VAL A 166 -32.71 14.87 30.41
N PHE A 167 -33.20 13.83 31.08
CA PHE A 167 -33.67 12.60 30.42
C PHE A 167 -34.96 12.82 29.59
N TRP A 168 -35.76 13.82 29.93
CA TRP A 168 -36.99 14.13 29.20
C TRP A 168 -37.13 15.66 29.01
N PRO A 169 -36.35 16.23 28.08
CA PRO A 169 -36.19 17.68 27.98
C PRO A 169 -37.38 18.39 27.31
N PHE A 170 -38.43 17.65 26.95
CA PHE A 170 -39.61 18.16 26.24
C PHE A 170 -40.70 18.73 27.18
N THR A 171 -40.44 18.77 28.49
CA THR A 171 -41.36 19.38 29.46
C THR A 171 -41.24 20.89 29.44
N GLU A 172 -42.35 21.58 29.71
CA GLU A 172 -42.37 23.05 29.81
C GLU A 172 -41.32 23.56 30.81
N GLU A 173 -41.19 22.88 31.95
CA GLU A 173 -40.20 23.18 32.98
C GLU A 173 -38.76 23.07 32.46
N SER A 174 -38.43 22.01 31.72
CA SER A 174 -37.07 21.82 31.18
C SER A 174 -36.74 22.86 30.11
N LEU A 175 -37.71 23.19 29.25
CA LEU A 175 -37.54 24.18 28.20
C LEU A 175 -37.39 25.61 28.75
N ALA A 176 -37.93 25.89 29.94
CA ALA A 176 -37.79 27.19 30.60
C ALA A 176 -36.33 27.53 31.00
N PHE A 177 -35.45 26.53 31.12
CA PHE A 177 -34.03 26.73 31.41
C PHE A 177 -33.19 27.08 30.16
N LEU A 178 -33.75 27.05 28.95
CA LEU A 178 -33.03 27.35 27.72
C LEU A 178 -32.78 28.86 27.58
N ASP A 179 -31.61 29.30 28.02
CA ASP A 179 -31.05 30.62 27.70
C ASP A 179 -30.46 30.66 26.27
N PHE A 180 -30.04 31.85 25.84
CA PHE A 180 -29.48 32.07 24.51
C PHE A 180 -28.27 31.19 24.21
N GLU A 181 -27.36 31.01 25.18
CA GLU A 181 -26.18 30.16 25.00
C GLU A 181 -26.53 28.67 24.94
N SER A 182 -27.56 28.19 25.65
CA SER A 182 -28.06 26.81 25.50
C SER A 182 -28.70 26.59 24.13
N GLN A 183 -29.40 27.60 23.59
CA GLN A 183 -29.93 27.54 22.23
C GLN A 183 -28.82 27.56 21.17
N LEU A 184 -27.76 28.35 21.39
CA LEU A 184 -26.55 28.31 20.55
C LEU A 184 -25.87 26.95 20.59
N PHE A 185 -25.73 26.35 21.77
CA PHE A 185 -25.18 25.00 21.93
C PHE A 185 -25.97 23.98 21.09
N ILE A 186 -27.30 23.98 21.21
CA ILE A 186 -28.18 23.11 20.43
C ILE A 186 -28.00 23.35 18.93
N GLY A 187 -27.98 24.63 18.50
CA GLY A 187 -27.82 25.02 17.10
C GLY A 187 -26.49 24.59 16.50
N LEU A 188 -25.39 24.78 17.24
CA LEU A 188 -24.06 24.29 16.86
C LEU A 188 -24.04 22.77 16.77
N GLY A 189 -24.65 22.09 17.74
CA GLY A 189 -24.76 20.64 17.71
C GLY A 189 -25.47 20.13 16.44
N PHE A 190 -26.57 20.75 16.03
CA PHE A 190 -27.22 20.40 14.76
C PHE A 190 -26.36 20.74 13.53
N LEU A 191 -25.66 21.87 13.54
CA LEU A 191 -24.78 22.27 12.44
C LEU A 191 -23.66 21.23 12.22
N PHE A 192 -22.95 20.85 13.29
CA PHE A 192 -21.90 19.84 13.24
C PHE A 192 -22.46 18.47 12.85
N ALA A 193 -23.66 18.11 13.32
CA ALA A 193 -24.34 16.89 12.89
C ALA A 193 -24.57 16.86 11.38
N VAL A 194 -25.12 17.94 10.81
CA VAL A 194 -25.39 18.03 9.36
C VAL A 194 -24.10 17.95 8.56
N ILE A 195 -23.06 18.69 8.94
CA ILE A 195 -21.77 18.65 8.26
C ILE A 195 -21.18 17.24 8.30
N SER A 196 -21.27 16.58 9.45
CA SER A 196 -20.76 15.22 9.65
C SER A 196 -21.56 14.16 8.86
N ILE A 197 -22.88 14.31 8.76
CA ILE A 197 -23.70 13.46 7.87
C ILE A 197 -23.24 13.61 6.42
N LEU A 198 -23.06 14.86 5.96
CA LEU A 198 -22.60 15.13 4.60
C LEU A 198 -21.22 14.51 4.35
N ASP A 199 -20.29 14.68 5.29
CA ASP A 199 -18.97 14.05 5.22
C ASP A 199 -19.10 12.50 5.13
N GLY A 200 -19.94 11.89 5.98
CA GLY A 200 -20.22 10.46 5.93
C GLY A 200 -20.78 9.96 4.59
N ILE A 201 -21.67 10.74 3.96
CA ILE A 201 -22.26 10.40 2.65
C ILE A 201 -21.20 10.45 1.55
N PHE A 202 -20.28 11.41 1.60
CA PHE A 202 -19.27 11.64 0.55
C PHE A 202 -17.89 11.02 0.87
N PHE A 203 -17.75 10.35 2.01
CA PHE A 203 -16.49 9.74 2.45
C PHE A 203 -15.95 8.65 1.51
N ASP A 204 -16.84 7.97 0.79
CA ASP A 204 -16.53 6.93 -0.20
C ASP A 204 -17.58 6.97 -1.32
N ASP A 205 -17.60 5.96 -2.20
CA ASP A 205 -18.66 5.86 -3.20
C ASP A 205 -20.06 5.90 -2.53
N ARG A 206 -20.91 6.80 -3.02
CA ARG A 206 -22.28 7.02 -2.52
C ARG A 206 -23.13 5.76 -2.56
N TYR A 207 -22.84 4.83 -3.46
CA TYR A 207 -23.56 3.57 -3.53
C TYR A 207 -22.90 2.51 -2.63
N PRO A 208 -23.61 2.00 -1.61
CA PRO A 208 -23.04 1.05 -0.65
C PRO A 208 -22.39 -0.16 -1.32
N GLY A 209 -21.09 -0.34 -1.08
CA GLY A 209 -20.31 -1.48 -1.61
C GLY A 209 -19.70 -1.27 -2.99
N TYR A 210 -20.09 -0.24 -3.75
CA TYR A 210 -19.64 -0.06 -5.13
C TYR A 210 -18.16 0.34 -5.23
N GLY A 211 -17.71 1.27 -4.39
CA GLY A 211 -16.31 1.68 -4.32
C GLY A 211 -15.36 0.51 -3.98
N HIS A 212 -15.81 -0.46 -3.18
CA HIS A 212 -15.01 -1.65 -2.85
C HIS A 212 -14.84 -2.59 -4.05
N LYS A 213 -15.90 -2.79 -4.86
CA LYS A 213 -15.82 -3.56 -6.10
C LYS A 213 -14.85 -2.91 -7.09
N GLY A 214 -14.92 -1.58 -7.24
CA GLY A 214 -13.98 -0.81 -8.05
C GLY A 214 -12.52 -0.94 -7.59
N ARG A 215 -12.28 -0.75 -6.28
CA ARG A 215 -10.93 -0.94 -5.69
C ARG A 215 -10.39 -2.35 -5.90
N THR A 216 -11.23 -3.37 -5.76
CA THR A 216 -10.81 -4.78 -5.95
C THR A 216 -10.32 -5.04 -7.37
N LEU A 217 -11.02 -4.49 -8.38
CA LEU A 217 -10.59 -4.57 -9.78
C LEU A 217 -9.27 -3.81 -9.99
N HIS A 218 -9.21 -2.55 -9.54
CA HIS A 218 -8.04 -1.70 -9.67
C HIS A 218 -6.78 -2.32 -9.04
N GLU A 219 -6.90 -2.86 -7.82
CA GLU A 219 -5.80 -3.57 -7.16
C GLU A 219 -5.34 -4.82 -7.91
N ALA A 220 -6.26 -5.53 -8.59
CA ALA A 220 -5.91 -6.69 -9.39
C ALA A 220 -5.15 -6.30 -10.67
N GLU A 221 -5.57 -5.21 -11.31
CA GLU A 221 -4.89 -4.61 -12.46
C GLU A 221 -3.49 -4.07 -12.10
N GLU A 222 -3.37 -3.36 -10.98
CA GLU A 222 -2.08 -2.85 -10.50
C GLU A 222 -1.11 -4.00 -10.17
N LYS A 223 -1.62 -5.10 -9.61
CA LYS A 223 -0.82 -6.30 -9.29
C LYS A 223 -0.26 -6.96 -10.55
N ILE A 224 -1.06 -7.13 -11.61
CA ILE A 224 -0.55 -7.73 -12.86
C ILE A 224 0.46 -6.80 -13.53
N GLU A 225 0.21 -5.49 -13.52
CA GLU A 225 1.15 -4.53 -14.11
C GLU A 225 2.49 -4.55 -13.36
N THR A 226 2.44 -4.58 -12.03
CA THR A 226 3.63 -4.68 -11.18
C THR A 226 4.39 -5.99 -11.42
N LEU A 227 3.68 -7.11 -11.61
CA LEU A 227 4.26 -8.41 -11.94
C LEU A 227 5.00 -8.34 -13.30
N ILE A 228 4.36 -7.80 -14.34
CA ILE A 228 4.96 -7.64 -15.67
C ILE A 228 6.19 -6.73 -15.61
N ARG A 229 6.12 -5.60 -14.90
CA ARG A 229 7.25 -4.69 -14.71
C ARG A 229 8.41 -5.37 -13.96
N ARG A 230 8.12 -6.23 -12.98
CA ARG A 230 9.14 -7.02 -12.27
C ARG A 230 9.80 -8.04 -13.20
N PHE A 231 8.99 -8.79 -13.94
CA PHE A 231 9.48 -9.78 -14.90
C PHE A 231 10.37 -9.15 -15.98
N LYS A 232 9.98 -8.02 -16.57
CA LYS A 232 10.80 -7.29 -17.54
C LYS A 232 12.18 -6.92 -16.98
N ARG A 233 12.23 -6.49 -15.71
CA ARG A 233 13.49 -6.17 -15.02
C ARG A 233 14.35 -7.41 -14.78
N GLU A 234 13.75 -8.49 -14.28
CA GLU A 234 14.45 -9.75 -14.04
C GLU A 234 14.99 -10.35 -15.34
N PHE A 235 14.17 -10.41 -16.40
CA PHE A 235 14.57 -10.90 -17.72
C PHE A 235 15.73 -10.08 -18.30
N LYS A 236 15.65 -8.74 -18.24
CA LYS A 236 16.74 -7.86 -18.67
C LYS A 236 18.03 -8.13 -17.89
N SER A 237 17.94 -8.30 -16.57
CA SER A 237 19.12 -8.60 -15.74
C SER A 237 19.76 -9.95 -16.09
N PHE A 238 18.93 -10.97 -16.35
CA PHE A 238 19.39 -12.29 -16.77
C PHE A 238 20.09 -12.23 -18.13
N PHE A 239 19.49 -11.53 -19.10
CA PHE A 239 20.05 -11.37 -20.44
C PHE A 239 21.42 -10.68 -20.41
N ILE A 240 21.55 -9.58 -19.65
CA ILE A 240 22.83 -8.89 -19.47
C ILE A 240 23.88 -9.83 -18.84
N LYS A 241 23.50 -10.58 -17.80
CA LYS A 241 24.42 -11.49 -17.12
C LYS A 241 24.91 -12.62 -18.03
N VAL A 242 24.01 -13.21 -18.82
CA VAL A 242 24.37 -14.27 -19.77
C VAL A 242 25.22 -13.71 -20.91
N GLY A 243 24.87 -12.54 -21.47
CA GLY A 243 25.65 -11.88 -22.50
C GLY A 243 27.09 -11.60 -22.05
N LEU A 244 27.26 -10.97 -20.88
CA LEU A 244 28.58 -10.71 -20.29
C LEU A 244 29.40 -11.99 -20.08
N LYS A 245 28.76 -13.09 -19.67
CA LYS A 245 29.44 -14.37 -19.51
C LYS A 245 29.84 -14.98 -20.86
N ALA A 246 28.96 -14.90 -21.86
CA ALA A 246 29.26 -15.38 -23.20
C ALA A 246 30.43 -14.61 -23.83
N ASP A 247 30.44 -13.28 -23.71
CA ASP A 247 31.53 -12.42 -24.18
C ASP A 247 32.85 -12.76 -23.47
N PHE A 248 32.80 -12.97 -22.15
CA PHE A 248 33.96 -13.39 -21.37
C PHE A 248 34.49 -14.77 -21.81
N ASP A 249 33.61 -15.76 -21.97
CA ASP A 249 33.99 -17.11 -22.41
C ASP A 249 34.56 -17.10 -23.84
N GLU A 250 34.05 -16.24 -24.71
CA GLU A 250 34.57 -16.07 -26.08
C GLU A 250 35.97 -15.46 -26.10
N GLU A 251 36.21 -14.43 -25.28
CA GLU A 251 37.53 -13.85 -25.12
C GLU A 251 38.54 -14.88 -24.58
N GLN A 252 38.15 -15.67 -23.56
CA GLN A 252 38.98 -16.74 -23.02
C GLN A 252 39.29 -17.82 -24.05
N ARG A 253 38.32 -18.20 -24.89
CA ARG A 253 38.55 -19.13 -26.01
C ARG A 253 39.54 -18.55 -27.01
N ARG A 254 39.41 -17.28 -27.37
CA ARG A 254 40.32 -16.60 -28.31
C ARG A 254 41.76 -16.61 -27.80
N ILE A 255 41.97 -16.25 -26.54
CA ILE A 255 43.29 -16.29 -25.88
C ILE A 255 43.85 -17.72 -25.87
N SER A 256 43.02 -18.70 -25.50
CA SER A 256 43.44 -20.11 -25.44
C SER A 256 43.84 -20.65 -26.81
N LEU A 257 43.10 -20.32 -27.86
CA LEU A 257 43.43 -20.70 -29.24
C LEU A 257 44.73 -20.04 -29.73
N ALA A 258 44.95 -18.77 -29.39
CA ALA A 258 46.21 -18.09 -29.69
C ALA A 258 47.40 -18.77 -29.01
N ASN A 259 47.28 -19.07 -27.71
CA ASN A 259 48.30 -19.78 -26.94
C ASN A 259 48.57 -21.18 -27.51
N TRP A 260 47.53 -21.93 -27.87
CA TRP A 260 47.68 -23.25 -28.50
C TRP A 260 48.46 -23.18 -29.81
N ARG A 261 48.15 -22.21 -30.68
CA ARG A 261 48.92 -21.97 -31.91
C ARG A 261 50.39 -21.70 -31.62
N THR A 262 50.69 -20.83 -30.66
CA THR A 262 52.08 -20.54 -30.26
C THR A 262 52.81 -21.78 -29.76
N ILE A 263 52.16 -22.64 -28.96
CA ILE A 263 52.73 -23.90 -28.49
C ILE A 263 53.00 -24.84 -29.66
N GLN A 264 52.03 -24.97 -30.59
CA GLN A 264 52.19 -25.79 -31.78
C GLN A 264 53.37 -25.33 -32.64
N ASP A 265 53.47 -24.02 -32.91
CA ASP A 265 54.58 -23.43 -33.66
C ASP A 265 55.93 -23.70 -32.97
N SER A 266 55.97 -23.56 -31.65
CA SER A 266 57.17 -23.84 -30.84
C SER A 266 57.59 -25.32 -30.92
N LEU A 267 56.64 -26.25 -30.88
CA LEU A 267 56.89 -27.68 -31.02
C LEU A 267 57.46 -28.00 -32.41
N GLN A 268 56.85 -27.49 -33.47
CA GLN A 268 57.34 -27.67 -34.85
C GLN A 268 58.75 -27.10 -35.02
N MET A 269 59.01 -25.91 -34.48
CA MET A 269 60.34 -25.31 -34.48
C MET A 269 61.36 -26.17 -33.72
N THR A 270 60.97 -26.75 -32.59
CA THR A 270 61.83 -27.60 -31.76
C THR A 270 62.19 -28.89 -32.49
N GLU A 271 61.21 -29.55 -33.10
CA GLU A 271 61.41 -30.74 -33.94
C GLU A 271 62.39 -30.45 -35.08
N ALA A 272 62.16 -29.38 -35.83
CA ALA A 272 63.03 -28.98 -36.94
C ALA A 272 64.45 -28.59 -36.49
N ARG A 273 64.61 -28.05 -35.27
CA ARG A 273 65.92 -27.77 -34.68
C ARG A 273 66.62 -29.05 -34.23
N TYR A 274 65.89 -29.98 -33.63
CA TYR A 274 66.43 -31.26 -33.18
C TYR A 274 66.92 -32.11 -34.35
N ALA A 275 66.16 -32.18 -35.45
CA ALA A 275 66.60 -32.89 -36.65
C ALA A 275 67.91 -32.31 -37.23
N ARG A 276 68.02 -30.97 -37.27
CA ARG A 276 69.25 -30.27 -37.70
C ARG A 276 70.41 -30.52 -36.74
N LEU A 277 70.15 -30.57 -35.44
CA LEU A 277 71.17 -30.87 -34.43
C LEU A 277 71.73 -32.29 -34.63
N LEU A 278 70.86 -33.29 -34.84
CA LEU A 278 71.28 -34.67 -35.10
C LEU A 278 72.18 -34.76 -36.34
N ASP A 279 71.77 -34.17 -37.46
CA ASP A 279 72.58 -34.11 -38.70
C ASP A 279 73.94 -33.41 -38.47
N SER A 280 73.93 -32.30 -37.73
CA SER A 280 75.16 -31.58 -37.39
C SER A 280 76.10 -32.40 -36.50
N VAL A 281 75.57 -33.09 -35.50
CA VAL A 281 76.35 -33.95 -34.60
C VAL A 281 76.91 -35.15 -35.35
N GLU A 282 76.13 -35.75 -36.25
CA GLU A 282 76.59 -36.84 -37.10
C GLU A 282 77.75 -36.39 -37.99
N LYS A 283 77.59 -35.26 -38.70
CA LYS A 283 78.63 -34.68 -39.56
C LYS A 283 79.88 -34.33 -38.77
N ALA A 284 79.74 -33.69 -37.61
CA ALA A 284 80.87 -33.37 -36.74
C ALA A 284 81.58 -34.62 -36.23
N SER A 285 80.84 -35.65 -35.83
CA SER A 285 81.39 -36.93 -35.36
C SER A 285 82.14 -37.65 -36.47
N ARG A 286 81.57 -37.72 -37.68
CA ARG A 286 82.23 -38.28 -38.87
C ARG A 286 83.51 -37.51 -39.19
N HIS A 287 83.46 -36.17 -39.17
CA HIS A 287 84.64 -35.35 -39.42
C HIS A 287 85.75 -35.58 -38.37
N ALA A 288 85.40 -35.59 -37.08
CA ALA A 288 86.34 -35.87 -36.00
C ALA A 288 86.96 -37.26 -36.11
N LEU A 289 86.15 -38.28 -36.47
CA LEU A 289 86.64 -39.65 -36.71
C LEU A 289 87.62 -39.70 -37.88
N GLU A 290 87.30 -39.04 -39.00
CA GLU A 290 88.21 -38.99 -40.16
C GLU A 290 89.51 -38.23 -39.85
N GLN A 291 89.44 -37.13 -39.09
CA GLN A 291 90.63 -36.44 -38.61
C GLN A 291 91.48 -37.34 -37.70
N TYR A 292 90.86 -38.07 -36.77
CA TYR A 292 91.55 -39.03 -35.93
C TYR A 292 92.23 -40.13 -36.77
N LYS A 293 91.51 -40.73 -37.72
CA LYS A 293 92.07 -41.73 -38.65
C LYS A 293 93.27 -41.17 -39.42
N ALA A 294 93.17 -39.95 -39.94
CA ALA A 294 94.24 -39.30 -40.69
C ALA A 294 95.50 -39.06 -39.82
N ILE A 295 95.33 -38.50 -38.61
CA ILE A 295 96.42 -38.26 -37.67
C ILE A 295 97.04 -39.58 -37.19
N ASN A 296 96.22 -40.59 -36.89
CA ASN A 296 96.70 -41.90 -36.46
C ASN A 296 97.50 -42.58 -37.59
N LYS A 297 96.99 -42.55 -38.84
CA LYS A 297 97.70 -43.08 -40.01
C LYS A 297 99.06 -42.42 -40.23
N LYS A 298 99.17 -41.11 -39.96
CA LYS A 298 100.45 -40.37 -40.08
C LYS A 298 101.49 -40.81 -39.04
N ASN A 299 101.06 -41.16 -37.83
CA ASN A 299 101.97 -41.43 -36.70
C ASN A 299 102.17 -42.93 -36.39
N ARG A 300 101.39 -43.82 -37.00
CA ARG A 300 101.42 -45.27 -36.74
C ARG A 300 102.51 -45.95 -37.57
N THR A 301 103.19 -46.93 -36.97
CA THR A 301 104.27 -47.73 -37.59
C THR A 301 103.81 -49.09 -38.13
N THR A 302 102.52 -49.41 -37.99
CA THR A 302 101.85 -50.66 -38.42
C THR A 302 100.71 -50.36 -39.41
N GLY A 303 100.25 -51.31 -40.26
CA GLY A 303 99.18 -51.07 -41.26
C GLY A 303 97.81 -50.70 -40.66
N ALA A 304 96.87 -50.06 -41.37
CA ALA A 304 95.61 -49.56 -40.76
C ALA A 304 94.74 -50.67 -40.09
N PRO A 305 94.01 -50.39 -38.98
CA PRO A 305 93.09 -51.35 -38.36
C PRO A 305 91.95 -51.78 -39.29
N GLN A 306 91.56 -53.06 -39.25
CA GLN A 306 90.55 -53.62 -40.16
C GLN A 306 89.14 -53.04 -39.97
N TYR A 307 88.82 -52.50 -38.79
CA TYR A 307 87.51 -51.90 -38.49
C TYR A 307 87.37 -50.43 -38.97
N TRP A 308 88.34 -49.91 -39.71
CA TRP A 308 88.26 -48.56 -40.29
C TRP A 308 87.47 -48.49 -41.60
N PHE A 309 87.16 -49.64 -42.19
CA PHE A 309 86.36 -49.83 -43.40
C PHE A 309 84.87 -49.99 -43.08
#